data_AF-A0A0A8K020-F1
#
_entry.id   AF-A0A0A8K020-F1
#
_cell.length_a   1.000
_cell.length_b   1.000
_cell.length_c   1.000
_cell.angle_alpha   90.00
_cell.angle_beta   90.00
_cell.angle_gamma   90.00
#
_symmetry.space_group_name_H-M   'P 1'
#
loop_
_entity.id
_entity.type
_entity.pdbx_description
1 polymer ?
#
loop_
_entity_poly.entity_id
_entity_poly.type
_entity_poly.pdbx_seq_one_letter_code
_entity_poly.pdbx_strand_id
1 'polypeptide(L)'
;MCFGDDSAKDRARAERRKAAQTAQQTKNEERKRQRDIRRGERNVDSAFRPFNNSYFKKFRNDYTGYYFPQLEDQFKEGKASLFGALAERGLDESTVGIDAQADLLENYQGERARVANEAADRSNELRGRVEDAKTNLYALNKSSADPRGINARALGSARALVAPQAFTPLGQVFAAGLEPWLNYGKNLQGRPGAGYSSPYSATPTGSGSGRVIG
;
A
#
# COMPACT_ATOMS: atom_id res chain seq x y z
N MET A 1 3.32 10.72 -92.18
CA MET A 1 2.46 11.03 -91.03
C MET A 1 2.97 10.25 -89.82
N CYS A 2 3.75 10.87 -88.93
CA CYS A 2 4.15 10.30 -87.64
C CYS A 2 4.16 11.44 -86.60
N PHE A 3 2.99 11.78 -86.05
CA PHE A 3 2.83 12.85 -85.04
C PHE A 3 2.28 12.32 -83.69
N GLY A 4 2.32 11.00 -83.45
CA GLY A 4 1.72 10.38 -82.26
C GLY A 4 2.65 10.18 -81.06
N ASP A 5 3.96 10.08 -81.28
CA ASP A 5 4.87 9.40 -80.33
C ASP A 5 5.49 10.31 -79.25
N ASP A 6 5.65 11.61 -79.52
CA ASP A 6 6.25 12.55 -78.56
C ASP A 6 5.29 12.92 -77.42
N SER A 7 3.98 12.99 -77.71
CA SER A 7 2.96 13.27 -76.70
C SER A 7 2.87 12.18 -75.62
N ALA A 8 3.18 10.93 -75.97
CA ALA A 8 3.18 9.80 -75.03
C ALA A 8 4.41 9.82 -74.11
N LYS A 9 5.58 10.18 -74.64
CA LYS A 9 6.83 10.31 -73.87
C LYS A 9 6.75 11.46 -72.85
N ASP A 10 6.13 12.57 -73.21
CA ASP A 10 5.96 13.72 -72.32
C ASP A 10 4.97 13.44 -71.17
N ARG A 11 3.87 12.72 -71.45
CA ARG A 11 2.94 12.23 -70.41
C ARG A 11 3.63 11.29 -69.43
N ALA A 12 4.44 10.34 -69.92
CA ALA A 12 5.20 9.41 -69.07
C ALA A 12 6.23 10.13 -68.16
N ARG A 13 6.88 11.20 -68.64
CA ARG A 13 7.79 12.03 -67.82
C ARG A 13 7.04 12.84 -66.77
N ALA A 14 5.87 13.37 -67.10
CA ALA A 14 5.02 14.12 -66.17
C ALA A 14 4.50 13.21 -65.04
N GLU A 15 4.09 11.99 -65.34
CA GLU A 15 3.66 10.99 -64.34
C GLU A 15 4.80 10.59 -63.39
N ARG A 16 6.01 10.33 -63.93
CA ARG A 16 7.20 10.04 -63.11
C ARG A 16 7.56 11.19 -62.17
N ARG A 17 7.41 12.45 -62.61
CA ARG A 17 7.63 13.64 -61.76
C ARG A 17 6.58 13.76 -60.66
N LYS A 18 5.30 13.52 -60.96
CA LYS A 18 4.23 13.48 -59.95
C LYS A 18 4.45 12.37 -58.94
N ALA A 19 4.81 11.16 -59.39
CA ALA A 19 5.16 10.03 -58.53
C ALA A 19 6.39 10.30 -57.66
N ALA A 20 7.41 10.99 -58.19
CA ALA A 20 8.58 11.39 -57.42
C ALA A 20 8.25 12.50 -56.39
N GLN A 21 7.39 13.45 -56.73
CA GLN A 21 6.91 14.50 -55.82
C GLN A 21 6.08 13.91 -54.68
N THR A 22 5.13 13.02 -54.97
CA THR A 22 4.33 12.35 -53.94
C THR A 22 5.20 11.47 -53.05
N ALA A 23 6.12 10.69 -53.62
CA ALA A 23 7.08 9.90 -52.84
C ALA A 23 7.95 10.76 -51.92
N GLN A 24 8.36 11.95 -52.37
CA GLN A 24 9.14 12.88 -51.54
C GLN A 24 8.29 13.52 -50.44
N GLN A 25 7.04 13.87 -50.71
CA GLN A 25 6.09 14.38 -49.72
C GLN A 25 5.84 13.33 -48.62
N THR A 26 5.56 12.08 -48.99
CA THR A 26 5.37 10.98 -48.04
C THR A 26 6.60 10.76 -47.15
N LYS A 27 7.81 10.82 -47.71
CA LYS A 27 9.05 10.73 -46.92
C LYS A 27 9.19 11.88 -45.91
N ASN A 28 8.84 13.10 -46.31
CA ASN A 28 8.93 14.28 -45.43
C ASN A 28 7.90 14.23 -44.30
N GLU A 29 6.68 13.77 -44.60
CA GLU A 29 5.61 13.56 -43.62
C GLU A 29 5.99 12.48 -42.61
N GLU A 30 6.52 11.34 -43.08
CA GLU A 30 6.96 10.27 -42.19
C GLU A 30 8.13 10.74 -41.31
N ARG A 31 9.11 11.49 -41.84
CA ARG A 31 10.18 12.09 -41.04
C ARG A 31 9.64 13.04 -39.96
N LYS A 32 8.64 13.85 -40.30
CA LYS A 32 7.96 14.76 -39.36
C LYS A 32 7.27 13.95 -38.27
N ARG A 33 6.46 12.95 -38.65
CA ARG A 33 5.78 12.06 -37.72
C ARG A 33 6.74 11.40 -36.74
N GLN A 34 7.84 10.81 -37.25
CA GLN A 34 8.87 10.18 -36.44
C GLN A 34 9.54 11.15 -35.46
N ARG A 35 9.81 12.39 -35.89
CA ARG A 35 10.35 13.43 -35.00
C ARG A 35 9.36 13.81 -33.90
N ASP A 36 8.08 13.87 -34.24
CA ASP A 36 7.02 14.27 -33.31
C ASP A 36 6.78 13.14 -32.29
N ILE A 37 6.76 11.86 -32.71
CA ILE A 37 6.77 10.70 -31.81
C ILE A 37 7.97 10.78 -30.85
N ARG A 38 9.20 10.94 -31.35
CA ARG A 38 10.39 11.06 -30.47
C ARG A 38 10.29 12.22 -29.48
N ARG A 39 9.62 13.32 -29.87
CA ARG A 39 9.41 14.46 -28.98
C ARG A 39 8.39 14.15 -27.89
N GLY A 40 7.29 13.48 -28.24
CA GLY A 40 6.31 13.02 -27.28
C GLY A 40 6.90 12.01 -26.28
N GLU A 41 7.75 11.08 -26.73
CA GLU A 41 8.46 10.14 -25.84
C GLU A 41 9.31 10.90 -24.80
N ARG A 42 10.11 11.88 -25.23
CA ARG A 42 10.89 12.71 -24.29
C ARG A 42 10.02 13.51 -23.32
N ASN A 43 8.84 13.95 -23.75
CA ASN A 43 7.89 14.65 -22.87
C ASN A 43 7.34 13.72 -21.80
N VAL A 44 7.00 12.47 -22.16
CA VAL A 44 6.61 11.43 -21.20
C VAL A 44 7.75 11.18 -20.22
N ASP A 45 8.97 10.95 -20.70
CA ASP A 45 10.14 10.71 -19.84
C ASP A 45 10.38 11.86 -18.87
N SER A 46 10.27 13.10 -19.36
CA SER A 46 10.44 14.30 -18.54
C SER A 46 9.40 14.42 -17.43
N ALA A 47 8.12 14.14 -17.75
CA ALA A 47 7.03 14.19 -16.79
C ALA A 47 7.18 13.14 -15.68
N PHE A 48 7.70 11.95 -16.01
CA PHE A 48 7.88 10.85 -15.07
C PHE A 48 9.28 10.79 -14.42
N ARG A 49 10.21 11.67 -14.79
CA ARG A 49 11.57 11.75 -14.24
C ARG A 49 11.64 11.78 -12.70
N PRO A 50 10.70 12.41 -11.97
CA PRO A 50 10.70 12.37 -10.51
C PRO A 50 10.53 10.96 -9.92
N PHE A 51 9.86 10.04 -10.63
CA PHE A 51 9.65 8.65 -10.19
C PHE A 51 10.89 7.78 -10.41
N ASN A 52 11.99 8.16 -9.76
CA ASN A 52 13.23 7.43 -9.77
C ASN A 52 13.39 6.58 -8.50
N ASN A 53 14.47 5.81 -8.40
CA ASN A 53 14.71 4.95 -7.25
C ASN A 53 14.71 5.69 -5.90
N SER A 54 15.17 6.95 -5.88
CA SER A 54 15.16 7.78 -4.66
C SER A 54 13.74 8.10 -4.21
N TYR A 55 12.84 8.41 -5.14
CA TYR A 55 11.43 8.65 -4.83
C TYR A 55 10.77 7.41 -4.20
N PHE A 56 10.96 6.23 -4.78
CA PHE A 56 10.42 4.98 -4.23
C PHE A 56 11.04 4.61 -2.89
N LYS A 57 12.34 4.86 -2.70
CA LYS A 57 13.00 4.69 -1.40
C LYS A 57 12.43 5.65 -0.36
N LYS A 58 12.20 6.93 -0.72
CA LYS A 58 11.56 7.90 0.17
C LYS A 58 10.15 7.45 0.54
N PHE A 59 9.35 6.99 -0.43
CA PHE A 59 8.01 6.47 -0.16
C PHE A 59 8.04 5.32 0.86
N ARG A 60 8.95 4.36 0.71
CA ARG A 60 9.14 3.29 1.70
C ARG A 60 9.49 3.82 3.08
N ASN A 61 10.43 4.76 3.14
CA ASN A 61 10.87 5.36 4.40
C ASN A 61 9.74 6.14 5.08
N ASP A 62 8.96 6.91 4.31
CA ASP A 62 7.81 7.66 4.81
C ASP A 62 6.76 6.68 5.37
N TYR A 63 6.49 5.59 4.66
CA TYR A 63 5.57 4.53 5.10
C TYR A 63 6.05 3.93 6.43
N THR A 64 7.29 3.43 6.51
CA THR A 64 7.81 2.86 7.75
C THR A 64 7.94 3.89 8.87
N GLY A 65 8.29 5.14 8.54
CA GLY A 65 8.43 6.23 9.50
C GLY A 65 7.10 6.67 10.10
N TYR A 66 5.99 6.43 9.41
CA TYR A 66 4.65 6.63 9.95
C TYR A 66 4.22 5.49 10.89
N TYR A 67 4.51 4.25 10.50
CA TYR A 67 3.99 3.06 11.19
C TYR A 67 4.87 2.54 12.34
N PHE A 68 6.20 2.61 12.22
CA PHE A 68 7.10 2.11 13.27
C PHE A 68 6.92 2.82 14.61
N PRO A 69 6.77 4.15 14.69
CA PRO A 69 6.50 4.80 15.98
C PRO A 69 5.21 4.32 16.64
N GLN A 70 4.13 4.13 15.87
CA GLN A 70 2.87 3.59 16.37
C GLN A 70 3.04 2.16 16.91
N LEU A 71 3.81 1.33 16.21
CA LEU A 71 4.09 -0.03 16.64
C LEU A 71 4.94 -0.06 17.91
N GLU A 72 5.95 0.80 17.99
CA GLU A 72 6.80 0.97 19.18
C GLU A 72 6.00 1.42 20.40
N ASP A 73 5.08 2.37 20.22
CA ASP A 73 4.25 2.87 21.31
C ASP A 73 3.25 1.81 21.79
N GLN A 74 2.57 1.11 20.88
CA GLN A 74 1.71 -0.02 21.25
C GLN A 74 2.50 -1.15 21.94
N PHE A 75 3.75 -1.41 21.53
CA PHE A 75 4.61 -2.40 22.18
C PHE A 75 5.01 -1.98 23.60
N LYS A 76 5.36 -0.70 23.82
CA LYS A 76 5.67 -0.17 25.16
C LYS A 76 4.46 -0.28 26.09
N GLU A 77 3.28 0.09 25.61
CA GLU A 77 2.02 -0.02 26.36
C GLU A 77 1.70 -1.49 26.68
N GLY A 78 1.85 -2.38 25.70
CA GLY A 78 1.63 -3.81 25.88
C GLY A 78 2.59 -4.43 26.89
N LYS A 79 3.87 -4.05 26.84
CA LYS A 79 4.89 -4.49 27.79
C LYS A 79 4.59 -4.02 29.21
N ALA A 80 4.20 -2.75 29.38
CA ALA A 80 3.82 -2.22 30.69
C ALA A 80 2.59 -2.95 31.26
N SER A 81 1.60 -3.21 30.40
CA SER A 81 0.38 -3.95 30.76
C SER A 81 0.67 -5.39 31.16
N LEU A 82 1.51 -6.09 30.39
CA LEU A 82 1.95 -7.45 30.72
C LEU A 82 2.73 -7.48 32.02
N PHE A 83 3.67 -6.56 32.21
CA PHE A 83 4.48 -6.50 33.43
C PHE A 83 3.60 -6.27 34.67
N GLY A 84 2.65 -5.34 34.62
CA GLY A 84 1.69 -5.13 35.71
C GLY A 84 0.87 -6.39 35.99
N ALA A 85 0.37 -7.04 34.94
CA ALA A 85 -0.40 -8.28 35.04
C ALA A 85 0.41 -9.47 35.61
N LEU A 86 1.71 -9.54 35.34
CA LEU A 86 2.60 -10.55 35.90
C LEU A 86 2.97 -10.25 37.36
N ALA A 87 3.28 -8.99 37.67
CA ALA A 87 3.63 -8.54 39.02
C ALA A 87 2.47 -8.72 40.01
N GLU A 88 1.24 -8.39 39.61
CA GLU A 88 0.02 -8.65 40.41
C GLU A 88 -0.15 -10.14 40.77
N ARG A 89 0.49 -11.04 40.02
CA ARG A 89 0.40 -12.49 40.19
C ARG A 89 1.66 -13.11 40.77
N GLY A 90 2.71 -12.33 41.01
CA GLY A 90 4.03 -12.84 41.42
C GLY A 90 4.64 -13.81 40.40
N LEU A 91 4.35 -13.60 39.11
CA LEU A 91 4.81 -14.45 38.00
C LEU A 91 5.89 -13.77 37.14
N ASP A 92 6.37 -12.59 37.55
CA ASP A 92 7.34 -11.77 36.82
C ASP A 92 8.66 -12.49 36.54
N GLU A 93 9.20 -13.23 37.51
CA GLU A 93 10.43 -14.03 37.34
C GLU A 93 10.18 -15.51 36.99
N SER A 94 8.90 -15.90 36.86
CA SER A 94 8.56 -17.28 36.51
C SER A 94 8.88 -17.59 35.04
N THR A 95 9.12 -18.86 34.71
CA THR A 95 9.25 -19.31 33.31
C THR A 95 8.06 -18.86 32.47
N VAL A 96 6.85 -18.90 33.03
CA VAL A 96 5.62 -18.46 32.35
C VAL A 96 5.64 -16.95 32.05
N GLY A 97 6.19 -16.13 32.95
CA GLY A 97 6.35 -14.69 32.74
C GLY A 97 7.43 -14.36 31.71
N ILE A 98 8.54 -15.12 31.71
CA ILE A 98 9.61 -15.00 30.72
C ILE A 98 9.08 -15.35 29.33
N ASP A 99 8.34 -16.46 29.20
CA ASP A 99 7.75 -16.90 27.94
C ASP A 99 6.76 -15.84 27.40
N ALA A 100 5.88 -15.29 28.26
CA ALA A 100 4.95 -14.25 27.85
C ALA A 100 5.64 -12.96 27.35
N GLN A 101 6.78 -12.59 27.96
CA GLN A 101 7.57 -11.46 27.50
C GLN A 101 8.27 -11.76 26.16
N ALA A 102 8.75 -12.99 25.98
CA ALA A 102 9.34 -13.45 24.73
C ALA A 102 8.31 -13.44 23.59
N ASP A 103 7.10 -13.96 23.83
CA ASP A 103 6.00 -13.95 22.86
C ASP A 103 5.61 -12.53 22.44
N LEU A 104 5.54 -11.60 23.39
CA LEU A 104 5.26 -10.19 23.09
C LEU A 104 6.36 -9.56 22.20
N LEU A 105 7.63 -9.86 22.50
CA LEU A 105 8.75 -9.40 21.69
C LEU A 105 8.73 -10.01 20.28
N GLU A 106 8.45 -11.31 20.16
CA GLU A 106 8.34 -11.98 18.87
C GLU A 106 7.23 -11.37 18.02
N ASN A 107 6.04 -11.15 18.60
CA ASN A 107 4.93 -10.47 17.94
C ASN A 107 5.33 -9.07 17.45
N TYR A 108 6.07 -8.30 18.26
CA TYR A 108 6.56 -6.98 17.86
C TYR A 108 7.51 -7.04 16.66
N GLN A 109 8.47 -7.97 16.67
CA GLN A 109 9.40 -8.13 15.54
C GLN A 109 8.67 -8.62 14.28
N GLY A 110 7.68 -9.52 14.45
CA GLY A 110 6.82 -10.00 13.37
C GLY A 110 6.05 -8.86 12.71
N GLU A 111 5.39 -8.01 13.51
CA GLU A 111 4.65 -6.85 12.99
C GLU A 111 5.57 -5.82 12.33
N ARG A 112 6.77 -5.60 12.88
CA ARG A 112 7.76 -4.70 12.29
C ARG A 112 8.22 -5.20 10.91
N ALA A 113 8.46 -6.50 10.78
CA ALA A 113 8.78 -7.13 9.51
C ALA A 113 7.61 -7.07 8.53
N ARG A 114 6.37 -7.31 8.99
CA ARG A 114 5.15 -7.19 8.18
C ARG A 114 5.00 -5.79 7.58
N VAL A 115 5.14 -4.73 8.40
CA VAL A 115 5.08 -3.34 7.95
C VAL A 115 6.20 -3.01 6.96
N ALA A 116 7.41 -3.52 7.18
CA ALA A 116 8.52 -3.31 6.25
C ALA A 116 8.29 -3.98 4.88
N ASN A 117 7.71 -5.18 4.87
CA ASN A 117 7.33 -5.90 3.66
C ASN A 117 6.20 -5.18 2.93
N GLU A 118 5.16 -4.75 3.67
CA GLU A 118 4.06 -3.98 3.10
C GLU A 118 4.56 -2.67 2.45
N ALA A 119 5.50 -1.97 3.08
CA ALA A 119 6.14 -0.79 2.49
C ALA A 119 6.82 -1.11 1.13
N ALA A 120 7.51 -2.25 1.04
CA ALA A 120 8.15 -2.69 -0.19
C ALA A 120 7.13 -3.06 -1.27
N ASP A 121 6.07 -3.78 -0.92
CA ASP A 121 5.00 -4.17 -1.83
C ASP A 121 4.28 -2.95 -2.38
N ARG A 122 3.85 -2.03 -1.51
CA ARG A 122 3.24 -0.75 -1.90
C ARG A 122 4.13 0.09 -2.80
N SER A 123 5.45 0.08 -2.54
CA SER A 123 6.42 0.76 -3.40
C SER A 123 6.52 0.11 -4.78
N ASN A 124 6.42 -1.21 -4.88
CA ASN A 124 6.46 -1.95 -6.14
C ASN A 124 5.14 -1.80 -6.91
N GLU A 125 3.99 -1.77 -6.24
CA GLU A 125 2.69 -1.43 -6.82
C GLU A 125 2.73 -0.03 -7.46
N LEU A 126 3.31 0.95 -6.76
CA LEU A 126 3.46 2.30 -7.29
C LEU A 126 4.39 2.34 -8.51
N ARG A 127 5.49 1.58 -8.51
CA ARG A 127 6.35 1.41 -9.68
C ARG A 127 5.59 0.82 -10.86
N GLY A 128 4.82 -0.24 -10.64
CA GLY A 128 3.97 -0.85 -11.67
C GLY A 128 3.03 0.16 -12.30
N ARG A 129 2.28 0.91 -11.47
CA ARG A 129 1.37 1.96 -11.96
C ARG A 129 2.07 3.06 -12.77
N VAL A 130 3.28 3.45 -12.38
CA VAL A 130 4.10 4.42 -13.13
C VAL A 130 4.48 3.85 -14.50
N GLU A 131 4.95 2.61 -14.58
CA GLU A 131 5.37 1.99 -15.83
C GLU A 131 4.17 1.67 -16.76
N ASP A 132 3.03 1.28 -16.21
CA ASP A 132 1.79 1.10 -16.97
C ASP A 132 1.34 2.43 -17.58
N ALA A 133 1.36 3.51 -16.80
CA ALA A 133 1.01 4.85 -17.29
C ALA A 133 1.96 5.30 -18.42
N LYS A 134 3.26 5.10 -18.27
CA LYS A 134 4.25 5.41 -19.32
C LYS A 134 4.00 4.58 -20.58
N THR A 135 3.79 3.28 -20.44
CA THR A 135 3.53 2.36 -21.56
C THR A 135 2.30 2.79 -22.36
N ASN A 136 1.20 3.10 -21.67
CA ASN A 136 -0.03 3.60 -22.29
C ASN A 136 0.20 4.92 -23.04
N LEU A 137 0.98 5.85 -22.46
CA LEU A 137 1.30 7.13 -23.10
C LEU A 137 2.21 6.96 -24.31
N TYR A 138 3.18 6.05 -24.28
CA TYR A 138 4.00 5.75 -25.45
C TYR A 138 3.17 5.14 -26.59
N ALA A 139 2.25 4.22 -26.28
CA ALA A 139 1.35 3.66 -27.27
C ALA A 139 0.46 4.74 -27.91
N LEU A 140 -0.13 5.62 -27.09
CA LEU A 140 -0.92 6.75 -27.56
C LEU A 140 -0.08 7.75 -28.37
N ASN A 141 1.17 7.98 -27.99
CA ASN A 141 2.06 8.87 -28.71
C ASN A 141 2.44 8.34 -30.10
N LYS A 142 2.66 7.02 -30.22
CA LYS A 142 2.93 6.35 -31.50
C LYS A 142 1.73 6.42 -32.46
N SER A 143 0.51 6.33 -31.94
CA SER A 143 -0.71 6.42 -32.76
C SER A 143 -1.07 7.86 -33.13
N SER A 144 -1.02 8.79 -32.18
CA SER A 144 -1.44 10.19 -32.39
C SER A 144 -0.39 11.09 -33.02
N ALA A 145 0.91 10.81 -32.80
CA ALA A 145 2.03 11.66 -33.18
C ALA A 145 1.87 13.15 -32.80
N ASP A 146 1.17 13.44 -31.70
CA ASP A 146 0.96 14.79 -31.16
C ASP A 146 1.76 15.00 -29.86
N PRO A 147 2.92 15.69 -29.93
CA PRO A 147 3.78 15.89 -28.75
C PRO A 147 3.15 16.78 -27.68
N ARG A 148 2.27 17.73 -28.07
CA ARG A 148 1.69 18.72 -27.13
C ARG A 148 0.59 18.07 -26.31
N GLY A 149 -0.32 17.35 -26.97
CA GLY A 149 -1.37 16.60 -26.29
C GLY A 149 -0.82 15.51 -25.38
N ILE A 150 0.23 14.81 -25.79
CA ILE A 150 0.89 13.79 -24.95
C ILE A 150 1.54 14.41 -23.71
N ASN A 151 2.20 15.58 -23.84
CA ASN A 151 2.79 16.26 -22.70
C ASN A 151 1.74 16.61 -21.63
N ALA A 152 0.60 17.17 -22.04
CA ALA A 152 -0.48 17.52 -21.12
C ALA A 152 -1.02 16.27 -20.39
N ARG A 153 -1.22 15.16 -21.11
CA ARG A 153 -1.65 13.89 -20.52
C ARG A 153 -0.60 13.33 -19.55
N ALA A 154 0.67 13.33 -19.95
CA ALA A 154 1.77 12.83 -19.11
C ALA A 154 1.89 13.59 -17.79
N LEU A 155 1.80 14.92 -17.84
CA LEU A 155 1.81 15.76 -16.63
C LEU A 155 0.58 15.49 -15.74
N GLY A 156 -0.59 15.28 -16.32
CA GLY A 156 -1.81 14.91 -15.58
C GLY A 156 -1.66 13.56 -14.88
N SER A 157 -1.23 12.52 -15.61
CA SER A 157 -0.98 11.18 -15.06
C SER A 157 0.09 11.18 -13.98
N ALA A 158 1.20 11.89 -14.19
CA ALA A 158 2.26 12.02 -13.19
C ALA A 158 1.73 12.67 -11.90
N ARG A 159 0.96 13.75 -11.99
CA ARG A 159 0.36 14.41 -10.81
C ARG A 159 -0.59 13.50 -10.05
N ALA A 160 -1.42 12.72 -10.75
CA ALA A 160 -2.34 11.78 -10.12
C ALA A 160 -1.61 10.70 -9.30
N LEU A 161 -0.41 10.27 -9.73
CA LEU A 161 0.40 9.29 -9.02
C LEU A 161 1.18 9.86 -7.83
N VAL A 162 1.36 11.18 -7.76
CA VAL A 162 1.99 11.87 -6.61
C VAL A 162 1.01 12.10 -5.46
N ALA A 163 -0.31 12.00 -5.71
CA ALA A 163 -1.32 12.30 -4.70
C ALA A 163 -1.05 11.54 -3.37
N PRO A 164 -1.13 12.20 -2.20
CA PRO A 164 -0.81 11.58 -0.93
C PRO A 164 -1.66 10.33 -0.73
N GLN A 165 -1.02 9.17 -0.58
CA GLN A 165 -1.74 7.99 -0.12
C GLN A 165 -2.06 8.22 1.36
N ALA A 166 -3.34 8.26 1.71
CA ALA A 166 -3.76 8.37 3.10
C ALA A 166 -3.25 7.14 3.86
N PHE A 167 -2.40 7.35 4.86
CA PHE A 167 -1.94 6.27 5.73
C PHE A 167 -2.97 6.06 6.84
N THR A 168 -3.66 4.93 6.83
CA THR A 168 -4.58 4.54 7.91
C THR A 168 -3.76 4.15 9.15
N PRO A 169 -4.05 4.64 10.36
CA PRO A 169 -3.36 4.22 11.59
C PRO A 169 -3.43 2.71 11.83
N LEU A 170 -2.43 2.15 12.53
CA LEU A 170 -2.48 0.75 12.96
C LEU A 170 -3.57 0.57 14.02
N GLY A 171 -4.41 -0.45 13.85
CA GLY A 171 -5.27 -0.93 14.94
C GLY A 171 -4.45 -1.48 16.12
N GLN A 172 -5.09 -1.81 17.24
CA GLN A 172 -4.40 -2.43 18.37
C GLN A 172 -3.94 -3.85 18.02
N VAL A 173 -2.66 -4.04 17.68
CA VAL A 173 -2.13 -5.32 17.21
C VAL A 173 -1.74 -6.27 18.35
N PHE A 174 -1.44 -5.75 19.54
CA PHE A 174 -1.02 -6.55 20.69
C PHE A 174 -2.15 -6.90 21.66
N ALA A 175 -3.35 -6.31 21.49
CA ALA A 175 -4.46 -6.49 22.43
C ALA A 175 -4.86 -7.96 22.59
N ALA A 176 -4.96 -8.71 21.49
CA ALA A 176 -5.35 -10.13 21.51
C ALA A 176 -4.37 -11.04 22.28
N GLY A 177 -3.06 -10.75 22.20
CA GLY A 177 -2.05 -11.51 22.95
C GLY A 177 -2.03 -11.17 24.45
N LEU A 178 -2.48 -9.98 24.82
CA LEU A 178 -2.55 -9.50 26.20
C LEU A 178 -3.84 -9.92 26.91
N GLU A 179 -4.91 -10.23 26.16
CA GLU A 179 -6.21 -10.60 26.72
C GLU A 179 -6.18 -11.70 27.80
N PRO A 180 -5.43 -12.81 27.65
CA PRO A 180 -5.35 -13.84 28.68
C PRO A 180 -4.80 -13.32 30.01
N TRP A 181 -3.86 -12.38 29.94
CA TRP A 181 -3.20 -11.75 31.09
C TRP A 181 -4.04 -10.64 31.71
N LEU A 182 -4.75 -9.88 30.89
CA LEU A 182 -5.61 -8.78 31.33
C LEU A 182 -6.93 -9.29 31.92
N ASN A 183 -7.47 -10.40 31.43
CA ASN A 183 -8.78 -10.91 31.86
C ASN A 183 -8.73 -11.94 33.00
N TYR A 184 -7.57 -12.50 33.34
CA TYR A 184 -7.45 -13.48 34.42
C TYR A 184 -7.81 -12.90 35.81
N GLY A 185 -7.69 -11.58 36.01
CA GLY A 185 -8.09 -10.91 37.27
C GLY A 185 -9.61 -10.66 37.41
N LYS A 186 -10.35 -10.56 36.29
CA LYS A 186 -11.81 -10.36 36.32
C LYS A 186 -12.57 -11.59 36.81
N ASN A 187 -11.96 -12.78 36.71
CA ASN A 187 -12.52 -14.03 37.22
C ASN A 187 -12.28 -14.24 38.73
N LEU A 188 -11.52 -13.37 39.41
CA LEU A 188 -11.37 -13.39 40.86
C LEU A 188 -12.36 -12.44 41.57
N GLN A 189 -12.76 -11.34 40.92
CA GLN A 189 -13.84 -10.46 41.44
C GLN A 189 -15.24 -11.06 41.30
N GLY A 190 -15.41 -12.09 40.46
CA GLY A 190 -16.65 -12.86 40.31
C GLY A 190 -16.83 -14.02 41.28
N ARG A 191 -15.93 -14.22 42.26
CA ARG A 191 -16.15 -15.17 43.36
C ARG A 191 -16.67 -14.39 44.58
N PRO A 192 -18.00 -14.34 44.84
CA PRO A 192 -18.49 -13.87 46.12
C PRO A 192 -17.82 -14.69 47.22
N GLY A 193 -17.35 -14.01 48.26
CA GLY A 193 -16.36 -14.48 49.22
C GLY A 193 -16.43 -15.98 49.54
N ALA A 194 -15.29 -16.66 49.41
CA ALA A 194 -15.09 -17.92 50.10
C ALA A 194 -15.17 -17.64 51.60
N GLY A 195 -16.37 -17.77 52.16
CA GLY A 195 -16.63 -17.62 53.58
C GLY A 195 -15.73 -18.59 54.35
N TYR A 196 -14.99 -18.05 55.30
CA TYR A 196 -14.24 -18.83 56.28
C TYR A 196 -15.25 -19.68 57.07
N SER A 197 -15.37 -20.97 56.71
CA SER A 197 -16.17 -21.94 57.45
C SER A 197 -15.45 -22.30 58.74
N SER A 198 -15.74 -21.56 59.82
CA SER A 198 -15.34 -21.95 61.19
C SER A 198 -16.08 -23.25 61.59
N PRO A 199 -15.38 -24.30 62.07
CA PRO A 199 -15.99 -25.61 62.32
C PRO A 199 -16.82 -25.70 63.62
N TYR A 200 -17.08 -24.59 64.31
CA TYR A 200 -17.86 -24.56 65.55
C TYR A 200 -19.03 -23.58 65.45
N SER A 201 -20.10 -23.97 64.76
CA SER A 201 -21.45 -23.50 65.11
C SER A 201 -22.48 -24.52 64.65
N ALA A 202 -22.75 -25.48 65.53
CA ALA A 202 -23.91 -26.34 65.43
C ALA A 202 -25.12 -25.58 65.98
N THR A 203 -26.11 -25.28 65.13
CA THR A 203 -27.53 -25.23 65.54
C THR A 203 -28.42 -25.54 64.33
N PRO A 204 -29.34 -26.52 64.43
CA PRO A 204 -30.06 -27.06 63.29
C PRO A 204 -31.51 -26.52 63.15
N THR A 205 -32.13 -26.94 62.04
CA THR A 205 -33.57 -27.04 61.74
C THR A 205 -34.19 -25.96 60.84
N GLY A 206 -34.47 -26.39 59.60
CA GLY A 206 -35.55 -25.83 58.80
C GLY A 206 -36.90 -26.40 59.24
N SER A 207 -37.96 -25.62 59.05
CA SER A 207 -39.33 -26.10 58.93
C SER A 207 -40.13 -25.04 58.17
N GLY A 208 -40.80 -25.44 57.10
CA GLY A 208 -41.52 -24.55 56.20
C GLY A 208 -42.91 -24.14 56.71
N SER A 209 -43.61 -23.37 55.88
CA SER A 209 -45.02 -23.56 55.50
C SER A 209 -45.53 -22.28 54.82
N GLY A 210 -46.15 -22.44 53.65
CA GLY A 210 -46.76 -21.33 52.92
C GLY A 210 -48.09 -20.87 53.51
N ARG A 211 -48.48 -19.63 53.18
CA ARG A 211 -49.89 -19.21 53.07
C ARG A 211 -50.00 -18.01 52.14
N VAL A 212 -50.77 -18.20 51.08
CA VAL A 212 -51.32 -17.17 50.18
C VAL A 212 -52.63 -16.68 50.80
N ILE A 213 -52.83 -15.37 51.01
CA ILE A 213 -54.16 -14.70 50.94
C ILE A 213 -53.97 -13.19 50.66
N GLY A 214 -54.68 -12.66 49.66
CA GLY A 214 -55.30 -11.32 49.67
C GLY A 214 -54.44 -10.14 49.28
#